data_AF-A0A2M7XX70-F1
#
_entry.id   AF-A0A2M7XX70-F1
#
_cell.length_a   1.000
_cell.length_b   1.000
_cell.length_c   1.000
_cell.angle_alpha   90.00
_cell.angle_beta   90.00
_cell.angle_gamma   90.00
#
_symmetry.space_group_name_H-M   'P 1'
#
loop_
_entity.id
_entity.type
_entity.pdbx_description
1 polymer ?
#
loop_
_entity_poly.entity_id
_entity_poly.type
_entity_poly.pdbx_seq_one_letter_code
_entity_poly.pdbx_strand_id
1 'polypeptide(L)'
;MTKRLIQTRFFQRLLEIIVPVSSWFLITLPLWLSPFHPALVAYFIIAFDLYFFSKSMSTAYACVVSYNEILFHSQIKYFKKLQSQKNYSRLKHFIIIPNYKEPLHKLEETVQELIKNDYPIKKNLYLILAFEKREIDASKKSRYISNKYQNFFKEIISYYHPLKQDEESGKASNQTYAAKIVDKYVINNNLDRKNILITICDADSKLPKNYFSYLSFEYLRDKDRLFHFYWAPVLLYNNFWQLPFFVRMQATLSSILRLAFLSQKENLIQVSTYSTNLWLLKKINFWDIDIIPEDWHVFFQ
;
A
#
# COMPACT_ATOMS: atom_id res chain seq x y z
N MET A 1 0.88 -35.31 13.39
CA MET A 1 -0.49 -35.86 13.56
C MET A 1 -1.55 -34.78 13.34
N THR A 2 -1.43 -33.61 13.97
CA THR A 2 -2.33 -32.43 13.83
C THR A 2 -2.47 -31.90 12.40
N LYS A 3 -1.36 -31.70 11.66
CA LYS A 3 -1.42 -31.26 10.24
C LYS A 3 -2.23 -32.21 9.34
N ARG A 4 -2.21 -33.51 9.63
CA ARG A 4 -2.89 -34.56 8.85
C ARG A 4 -4.40 -34.58 9.12
N LEU A 5 -4.81 -34.29 10.36
CA LEU A 5 -6.22 -34.14 10.76
C LEU A 5 -6.86 -32.89 10.13
N ILE A 6 -6.16 -31.76 10.15
CA ILE A 6 -6.64 -30.48 9.59
C ILE A 6 -6.87 -30.58 8.08
N GLN A 7 -6.10 -31.43 7.38
CA GLN A 7 -6.22 -31.65 5.94
C GLN A 7 -7.29 -32.68 5.55
N THR A 8 -8.00 -33.28 6.50
CA THR A 8 -9.09 -34.21 6.17
C THR A 8 -10.32 -33.45 5.66
N ARG A 9 -10.94 -33.95 4.59
CA ARG A 9 -12.17 -33.37 4.02
C ARG A 9 -13.29 -33.25 5.05
N PHE A 10 -13.38 -34.20 5.99
CA PHE A 10 -14.36 -34.15 7.07
C PHE A 10 -14.13 -32.96 8.00
N PHE A 11 -12.89 -32.73 8.44
CA PHE A 11 -12.57 -31.63 9.34
C PHE A 11 -12.77 -30.26 8.66
N GLN A 12 -12.35 -30.12 7.40
CA GLN A 12 -12.59 -28.90 6.61
C GLN A 12 -14.09 -28.61 6.49
N ARG A 13 -14.88 -29.61 6.10
CA ARG A 13 -16.34 -29.48 5.95
C ARG A 13 -17.04 -29.20 7.29
N LEU A 14 -16.54 -29.73 8.40
CA LEU A 14 -17.05 -29.41 9.72
C LEU A 14 -16.80 -27.93 10.07
N LEU A 15 -15.59 -27.41 9.80
CA LEU A 15 -15.28 -25.99 10.00
C LEU A 15 -16.12 -25.08 9.09
N GLU A 16 -16.30 -25.47 7.83
CA GLU A 16 -17.16 -24.76 6.86
C GLU A 16 -18.61 -24.67 7.32
N ILE A 17 -19.10 -25.63 8.12
CA ILE A 17 -20.47 -25.62 8.65
C ILE A 17 -20.55 -24.91 10.00
N ILE A 18 -19.64 -25.22 10.93
CA ILE A 18 -19.73 -24.74 12.32
C ILE A 18 -19.61 -23.21 12.39
N VAL A 19 -18.75 -22.60 11.55
CA VAL A 19 -18.54 -21.16 11.53
C VAL A 19 -19.81 -20.39 11.12
N PRO A 20 -20.44 -20.65 9.96
CA PRO A 20 -21.66 -19.95 9.59
C PRO A 20 -22.84 -20.31 10.51
N VAL A 21 -22.99 -21.57 10.94
CA VAL A 21 -24.07 -21.96 11.85
C VAL A 21 -23.94 -21.25 13.20
N SER A 22 -22.74 -21.21 13.78
CA SER A 22 -22.51 -20.49 15.05
C SER A 22 -22.74 -18.98 14.89
N SER A 23 -22.39 -18.41 13.73
CA SER A 23 -22.62 -17.00 13.43
C SER A 23 -24.11 -16.67 13.36
N TRP A 24 -24.89 -17.44 12.58
CA TRP A 24 -26.34 -17.26 12.47
C TRP A 24 -27.05 -17.53 13.81
N PHE A 25 -26.59 -18.52 14.56
CA PHE A 25 -27.08 -18.79 15.89
C PHE A 25 -26.89 -17.57 16.80
N LEU A 26 -25.68 -17.01 16.88
CA LEU A 26 -25.39 -15.83 17.71
C LEU A 26 -26.15 -14.58 17.27
N ILE A 27 -26.27 -14.34 15.97
CA ILE A 27 -26.98 -13.17 15.42
C ILE A 27 -28.48 -13.26 15.72
N THR A 28 -29.06 -14.44 15.61
CA THR A 28 -30.50 -14.65 15.83
C THR A 28 -30.86 -14.95 17.28
N LEU A 29 -29.87 -15.25 18.13
CA LEU A 29 -30.04 -15.58 19.56
C LEU A 29 -31.00 -14.61 20.28
N PRO A 30 -30.89 -13.27 20.12
CA PRO A 30 -31.80 -12.35 20.78
C PRO A 30 -33.28 -12.49 20.36
N LEU A 31 -33.56 -12.98 19.15
CA LEU A 31 -34.93 -13.05 18.62
C LEU A 31 -35.72 -14.22 19.21
N TRP A 32 -35.12 -15.41 19.25
CA TRP A 32 -35.82 -16.63 19.65
C TRP A 32 -35.60 -17.01 21.11
N LEU A 33 -34.48 -16.61 21.74
CA LEU A 33 -34.20 -16.95 23.14
C LEU A 33 -34.84 -15.96 24.13
N SER A 34 -35.10 -14.72 23.69
CA SER A 34 -35.66 -13.64 24.54
C SER A 34 -37.00 -14.00 25.19
N PRO A 35 -37.97 -14.65 24.51
CA PRO A 35 -39.23 -15.06 25.13
C PRO A 35 -39.09 -16.09 26.26
N PHE A 36 -38.01 -16.89 26.28
CA PHE A 36 -37.81 -17.99 27.23
C PHE A 36 -36.82 -17.63 28.34
N HIS A 37 -35.72 -16.94 28.00
CA HIS A 37 -34.63 -16.61 28.92
C HIS A 37 -34.16 -15.15 28.73
N PRO A 38 -35.01 -14.16 29.04
CA PRO A 38 -34.70 -12.74 28.78
C PRO A 38 -33.47 -12.23 29.53
N ALA A 39 -33.22 -12.70 30.76
CA ALA A 39 -32.04 -12.31 31.54
C ALA A 39 -30.72 -12.74 30.87
N LEU A 40 -30.67 -13.95 30.31
CA LEU A 40 -29.48 -14.46 29.61
C LEU A 40 -29.21 -13.65 28.34
N VAL A 41 -30.26 -13.35 27.56
CA VAL A 41 -30.16 -12.51 26.37
C VAL A 41 -29.69 -11.10 26.74
N ALA A 42 -30.19 -10.52 27.83
CA ALA A 42 -29.75 -9.22 28.30
C ALA A 42 -28.26 -9.20 28.67
N TYR A 43 -27.77 -10.18 29.42
CA TYR A 43 -26.33 -10.29 29.72
C TYR A 43 -25.48 -10.43 28.45
N PHE A 44 -25.95 -11.22 27.49
CA PHE A 44 -25.27 -11.38 26.20
C PHE A 44 -25.20 -10.05 25.43
N ILE A 45 -26.32 -9.32 25.29
CA ILE A 45 -26.36 -8.02 24.60
C ILE A 45 -25.45 -7.02 25.29
N ILE A 46 -25.53 -6.91 26.63
CA ILE A 46 -24.67 -5.98 27.40
C ILE A 46 -23.19 -6.32 27.20
N ALA A 47 -22.81 -7.60 27.28
CA ALA A 47 -21.42 -8.02 27.07
C ALA A 47 -20.95 -7.73 25.63
N PHE A 48 -21.80 -7.97 24.65
CA PHE A 48 -21.55 -7.65 23.24
C PHE A 48 -21.34 -6.15 23.04
N ASP A 49 -22.25 -5.32 23.55
CA ASP A 49 -22.18 -3.87 23.46
C ASP A 49 -20.94 -3.31 24.16
N LEU A 50 -20.61 -3.80 25.37
CA LEU A 50 -19.41 -3.39 26.09
C LEU A 50 -18.13 -3.76 25.33
N TYR A 51 -18.08 -4.95 24.74
CA TYR A 51 -16.94 -5.38 23.92
C TYR A 51 -16.76 -4.48 22.69
N PHE A 52 -17.82 -4.27 21.91
CA PHE A 52 -17.76 -3.43 20.70
C PHE A 52 -17.55 -1.96 21.01
N PHE A 53 -18.08 -1.47 22.14
CA PHE A 53 -17.81 -0.13 22.64
C PHE A 53 -16.33 0.05 22.98
N SER A 54 -15.75 -0.89 23.73
CA SER A 54 -14.32 -0.88 24.06
C SER A 54 -13.45 -0.93 22.81
N LYS A 55 -13.77 -1.80 21.84
CA LYS A 55 -13.07 -1.88 20.55
C LYS A 55 -13.19 -0.61 19.73
N SER A 56 -14.37 0.01 19.69
CA SER A 56 -14.60 1.28 18.99
C SER A 56 -13.81 2.41 19.63
N MET A 57 -13.80 2.49 20.96
CA MET A 57 -13.02 3.48 21.71
C MET A 57 -11.52 3.32 21.46
N SER A 58 -11.00 2.10 21.51
CA SER A 58 -9.59 1.81 21.22
C SER A 58 -9.22 2.18 19.77
N THR A 59 -10.08 1.86 18.80
CA THR A 59 -9.88 2.21 17.39
C THR A 59 -9.88 3.73 17.19
N ALA A 60 -10.83 4.45 17.81
CA ALA A 60 -10.91 5.90 17.74
C ALA A 60 -9.66 6.55 18.36
N TYR A 61 -9.23 6.09 19.53
CA TYR A 61 -8.00 6.57 20.18
C TYR A 61 -6.77 6.36 19.29
N ALA A 62 -6.59 5.15 18.77
CA ALA A 62 -5.49 4.81 17.87
C ALA A 62 -5.49 5.67 16.60
N CYS A 63 -6.67 5.90 16.01
CA CYS A 63 -6.83 6.79 14.85
C CYS A 63 -6.40 8.23 15.17
N VAL A 64 -6.82 8.78 16.31
CA VAL A 64 -6.46 10.14 16.74
C VAL A 64 -4.95 10.26 16.95
N VAL A 65 -4.32 9.29 17.62
CA VAL A 65 -2.86 9.26 17.81
C VAL A 65 -2.13 9.26 16.46
N SER A 66 -2.49 8.35 15.55
CA SER A 66 -1.86 8.27 14.23
C SER A 66 -2.09 9.52 13.38
N TYR A 67 -3.27 10.12 13.46
CA TYR A 67 -3.57 11.36 12.76
C TYR A 67 -2.73 12.53 13.29
N ASN A 68 -2.61 12.67 14.61
CA ASN A 68 -1.78 13.70 15.24
C ASN A 68 -0.29 13.53 14.88
N GLU A 69 0.20 12.30 14.84
CA GLU A 69 1.57 12.00 14.37
C GLU A 69 1.77 12.43 12.91
N ILE A 70 0.83 12.11 12.02
CA ILE A 70 0.90 12.56 10.61
C ILE A 70 0.94 14.09 10.53
N LEU A 71 0.10 14.79 11.29
CA LEU A 71 0.09 16.25 11.32
C LEU A 71 1.41 16.81 11.83
N PHE A 72 1.95 16.26 12.92
CA PHE A 72 3.25 16.68 13.47
C PHE A 72 4.37 16.47 12.45
N HIS A 73 4.44 15.27 11.84
CA HIS A 73 5.44 14.94 10.84
C HIS A 73 5.30 15.75 9.54
N SER A 74 4.08 16.20 9.18
CA SER A 74 3.85 17.06 8.03
C SER A 74 4.49 18.45 8.16
N GLN A 75 4.64 18.96 9.39
CA GLN A 75 5.22 20.27 9.68
C GLN A 75 6.74 20.26 9.75
N ILE A 76 7.34 19.08 9.95
CA ILE A 76 8.79 18.93 10.05
C ILE A 76 9.43 19.05 8.67
N LYS A 77 10.43 19.94 8.57
CA LYS A 77 11.24 20.14 7.37
C LYS A 77 12.27 19.01 7.20
N TYR A 78 11.79 17.82 6.82
CA TYR A 78 12.63 16.63 6.66
C TYR A 78 13.75 16.80 5.65
N PHE A 79 13.54 17.59 4.59
CA PHE A 79 14.61 17.88 3.62
C PHE A 79 15.86 18.49 4.28
N LYS A 80 15.70 19.36 5.30
CA LYS A 80 16.82 19.92 6.06
C LYS A 80 17.49 18.87 6.95
N LYS A 81 16.68 18.05 7.64
CA LYS A 81 17.19 16.96 8.49
C LYS A 81 17.91 15.89 7.69
N LEU A 82 17.47 15.63 6.46
CA LEU A 82 18.08 14.68 5.54
C LEU A 82 19.45 15.19 5.06
N GLN A 83 19.57 16.48 4.76
CA GLN A 83 20.83 17.09 4.33
C GLN A 83 21.96 16.98 5.38
N SER A 84 21.63 16.83 6.67
CA SER A 84 22.63 16.58 7.72
C SER A 84 23.01 15.12 7.89
N GLN A 85 22.30 14.17 7.27
CA GLN A 85 22.63 12.75 7.34
C GLN A 85 23.80 12.41 6.42
N LYS A 86 24.70 11.53 6.86
CA LYS A 86 25.74 11.00 5.99
C LYS A 86 25.11 10.14 4.89
N ASN A 87 25.70 10.14 3.70
CA ASN A 87 25.30 9.30 2.57
C ASN A 87 23.89 9.54 1.97
N TYR A 88 23.16 10.58 2.40
CA TYR A 88 21.82 10.86 1.84
C TYR A 88 21.86 11.07 0.32
N SER A 89 22.96 11.61 -0.21
CA SER A 89 23.17 11.82 -1.64
C SER A 89 23.32 10.54 -2.45
N ARG A 90 23.58 9.40 -1.80
CA ARG A 90 23.68 8.10 -2.48
C ARG A 90 22.30 7.52 -2.79
N LEU A 91 21.28 7.86 -2.00
CA LEU A 91 19.93 7.36 -2.15
C LEU A 91 19.27 7.86 -3.44
N LYS A 92 18.72 6.92 -4.20
CA LYS A 92 17.95 7.18 -5.42
C LYS A 92 16.55 6.57 -5.26
N HIS A 93 15.54 7.32 -5.67
CA HIS A 93 14.14 6.89 -5.63
C HIS A 93 13.68 6.55 -7.04
N PHE A 94 13.22 5.32 -7.23
CA PHE A 94 12.54 4.88 -8.43
C PHE A 94 11.07 4.73 -8.10
N ILE A 95 10.25 5.58 -8.71
CA ILE A 95 8.82 5.66 -8.47
C ILE A 95 8.15 4.91 -9.61
N ILE A 96 7.60 3.74 -9.32
CA ILE A 96 6.93 2.89 -10.30
C ILE A 96 5.43 3.16 -10.22
N ILE A 97 4.87 3.63 -11.34
CA ILE A 97 3.43 3.80 -11.52
C ILE A 97 2.93 2.71 -12.46
N PRO A 98 2.40 1.58 -11.95
CA PRO A 98 1.68 0.62 -12.77
C PRO A 98 0.40 1.27 -13.29
N ASN A 99 0.17 1.14 -14.60
CA ASN A 99 -0.95 1.77 -15.29
C ASN A 99 -1.57 0.81 -16.30
N TYR A 100 -2.87 0.62 -16.20
CA TYR A 100 -3.67 -0.04 -17.23
C TYR A 100 -5.03 0.63 -17.36
N LYS A 101 -5.35 1.15 -18.55
CA LYS A 101 -6.62 1.82 -18.88
C LYS A 101 -6.99 3.05 -18.05
N GLU A 102 -6.17 3.46 -17.08
CA GLU A 102 -6.41 4.68 -16.32
C GLU A 102 -6.35 5.92 -17.23
N PRO A 103 -7.23 6.91 -17.02
CA PRO A 103 -7.29 8.09 -17.86
C PRO A 103 -6.05 8.98 -17.65
N LEU A 104 -5.64 9.67 -18.73
CA LEU A 104 -4.42 10.49 -18.72
C LEU A 104 -4.42 11.56 -17.62
N HIS A 105 -5.57 12.18 -17.34
CA HIS A 105 -5.66 13.24 -16.33
C HIS A 105 -5.31 12.73 -14.92
N LYS A 106 -5.69 11.51 -14.53
CA LYS A 106 -5.32 10.95 -13.22
C LYS A 106 -3.82 10.73 -13.11
N LEU A 107 -3.23 10.11 -14.13
CA LEU A 107 -1.79 9.89 -14.20
C LEU A 107 -1.04 11.23 -14.15
N GLU A 108 -1.55 12.23 -14.85
CA GLU A 108 -0.99 13.58 -14.83
C GLU A 108 -1.10 14.23 -13.44
N GLU A 109 -2.25 14.18 -12.78
CA GLU A 109 -2.43 14.68 -11.41
C GLU A 109 -1.44 14.02 -10.44
N THR A 110 -1.26 12.71 -10.52
CA THR A 110 -0.29 11.97 -9.71
C THR A 110 1.13 12.46 -9.95
N VAL A 111 1.55 12.59 -11.22
CA VAL A 111 2.89 13.12 -11.55
C VAL A 111 3.03 14.57 -11.09
N GLN A 112 1.98 15.39 -11.18
CA GLN A 112 1.97 16.77 -10.68
C GLN A 112 2.15 16.85 -9.16
N GLU A 113 1.57 15.92 -8.39
CA GLU A 113 1.83 15.84 -6.95
C GLU A 113 3.25 15.36 -6.66
N LEU A 114 3.75 14.38 -7.43
CA LEU A 114 5.13 13.93 -7.31
C LEU A 114 6.12 15.07 -7.50
N ILE A 115 5.99 15.93 -8.51
CA ILE A 115 6.96 17.03 -8.73
C ILE A 115 6.98 18.07 -7.61
N LYS A 116 5.85 18.25 -6.89
CA LYS A 116 5.71 19.22 -5.78
C LYS A 116 6.49 18.81 -4.51
N ASN A 117 7.07 17.61 -4.49
CA ASN A 117 7.83 17.10 -3.35
C ASN A 117 8.98 18.04 -2.91
N ASP A 118 9.45 17.91 -1.68
CA ASP A 118 10.55 18.72 -1.13
C ASP A 118 11.93 18.02 -1.14
N TYR A 119 12.06 16.88 -1.83
CA TYR A 119 13.29 16.11 -1.85
C TYR A 119 14.48 16.95 -2.36
N PRO A 120 15.59 17.03 -1.60
CA PRO A 120 16.64 18.00 -1.87
C PRO A 120 17.43 17.70 -3.14
N ILE A 121 17.48 16.45 -3.60
CA ILE A 121 18.25 16.04 -4.78
C ILE A 121 17.30 15.56 -5.87
N LYS A 122 16.72 16.50 -6.62
CA LYS A 122 15.78 16.20 -7.72
C LYS A 122 16.38 15.26 -8.77
N LYS A 123 17.70 15.35 -9.01
CA LYS A 123 18.48 14.45 -9.88
C LYS A 123 18.61 13.01 -9.38
N ASN A 124 18.04 12.68 -8.22
CA ASN A 124 17.99 11.31 -7.67
C ASN A 124 16.55 10.74 -7.68
N LEU A 125 15.60 11.41 -8.33
CA LEU A 125 14.25 10.90 -8.55
C LEU A 125 14.14 10.36 -9.98
N TYR A 126 13.66 9.13 -10.12
CA TYR A 126 13.43 8.44 -11.38
C TYR A 126 11.95 8.06 -11.44
N LEU A 127 11.30 8.37 -12.55
CA LEU A 127 9.90 8.02 -12.76
C LEU A 127 9.82 6.84 -13.72
N ILE A 128 9.15 5.78 -13.31
CA ILE A 128 8.95 4.57 -14.11
C ILE A 128 7.46 4.45 -14.42
N LEU A 129 7.12 4.67 -15.69
CA LEU A 129 5.75 4.50 -16.19
C LEU A 129 5.60 3.07 -16.70
N ALA A 130 4.96 2.22 -15.89
CA ALA A 130 4.80 0.80 -16.17
C ALA A 130 3.43 0.56 -16.81
N PHE A 131 3.37 0.61 -18.15
CA PHE A 131 2.15 0.32 -18.90
C PHE A 131 2.06 -1.15 -19.26
N GLU A 132 0.85 -1.65 -19.45
CA GLU A 132 0.63 -2.93 -20.12
C GLU A 132 0.58 -2.77 -21.65
N LYS A 133 1.24 -3.66 -22.40
CA LYS A 133 1.26 -3.62 -23.87
C LYS A 133 -0.12 -3.76 -24.51
N ARG A 134 -1.08 -4.36 -23.80
CA ARG A 134 -2.48 -4.49 -24.24
C ARG A 134 -3.27 -3.17 -24.21
N GLU A 135 -2.72 -2.10 -23.63
CA GLU A 135 -3.36 -0.78 -23.66
C GLU A 135 -2.98 -0.03 -24.95
N ILE A 136 -3.99 0.25 -25.80
CA ILE A 136 -3.81 0.87 -27.12
C ILE A 136 -3.15 2.26 -27.03
N ASP A 137 -3.58 3.09 -26.07
CA ASP A 137 -3.11 4.47 -25.94
C ASP A 137 -1.89 4.63 -25.02
N ALA A 138 -1.31 3.54 -24.50
CA ALA A 138 -0.19 3.58 -23.57
C ALA A 138 0.98 4.39 -24.12
N SER A 139 1.35 4.19 -25.40
CA SER A 139 2.48 4.92 -26.00
C SER A 139 2.20 6.40 -26.20
N LYS A 140 0.95 6.83 -26.34
CA LYS A 140 0.61 8.26 -26.44
C LYS A 140 0.68 8.90 -25.07
N LYS A 141 0.12 8.25 -24.05
CA LYS A 141 0.14 8.72 -22.65
C LYS A 141 1.58 8.83 -22.12
N SER A 142 2.39 7.80 -22.35
CA SER A 142 3.79 7.77 -21.92
C SER A 142 4.61 8.92 -22.54
N ARG A 143 4.46 9.17 -23.85
CA ARG A 143 5.14 10.27 -24.55
C ARG A 143 4.68 11.62 -24.05
N TYR A 144 3.38 11.80 -23.83
CA TYR A 144 2.84 13.03 -23.28
C TYR A 144 3.47 13.36 -21.92
N ILE A 145 3.41 12.41 -20.98
CA ILE A 145 3.97 12.59 -19.63
C ILE A 145 5.50 12.79 -19.69
N SER A 146 6.20 11.97 -20.48
CA SER A 146 7.66 12.05 -20.58
C SER A 146 8.10 13.41 -21.11
N ASN A 147 7.50 13.89 -22.21
CA ASN A 147 7.85 15.18 -22.81
C ASN A 147 7.55 16.35 -21.86
N LYS A 148 6.41 16.30 -21.17
CA LYS A 148 5.96 17.38 -20.29
C LYS A 148 6.77 17.46 -18.99
N TYR A 149 7.20 16.32 -18.44
CA TYR A 149 7.77 16.26 -17.09
C TYR A 149 9.24 15.81 -17.00
N GLN A 150 9.91 15.52 -18.13
CA GLN A 150 11.31 15.05 -18.14
C GLN A 150 12.28 15.88 -17.30
N ASN A 151 12.11 17.21 -17.25
CA ASN A 151 13.03 18.11 -16.55
C ASN A 151 12.95 18.01 -15.01
N PHE A 152 11.90 17.39 -14.47
CA PHE A 152 11.70 17.26 -13.03
C PHE A 152 12.30 15.98 -12.44
N PHE A 153 12.59 15.00 -13.29
CA PHE A 153 13.18 13.72 -12.90
C PHE A 153 14.57 13.60 -13.52
N LYS A 154 15.40 12.73 -12.95
CA LYS A 154 16.68 12.38 -13.56
C LYS A 154 16.48 11.69 -14.90
N GLU A 155 15.50 10.80 -14.93
CA GLU A 155 15.09 10.06 -16.10
C GLU A 155 13.64 9.62 -15.91
N ILE A 156 12.87 9.65 -17.00
CA ILE A 156 11.54 9.03 -17.07
C ILE A 156 11.68 7.84 -17.98
N ILE A 157 11.41 6.64 -17.46
CA ILE A 157 11.51 5.41 -18.24
C ILE A 157 10.13 4.80 -18.38
N SER A 158 9.72 4.58 -19.63
CA SER A 158 8.42 3.98 -19.95
C SER A 158 8.62 2.56 -20.44
N TYR A 159 7.83 1.64 -19.90
CA TYR A 159 7.82 0.24 -20.33
C TYR A 159 6.42 -0.21 -20.70
N TYR A 160 6.37 -1.24 -21.54
CA TYR A 160 5.14 -1.86 -22.00
C TYR A 160 5.26 -3.35 -21.76
N HIS A 161 4.69 -3.82 -20.64
CA HIS A 161 4.74 -5.22 -20.24
C HIS A 161 3.95 -6.09 -21.25
N PRO A 162 4.59 -7.05 -21.94
CA PRO A 162 3.88 -8.04 -22.73
C PRO A 162 3.38 -9.15 -21.79
N LEU A 163 2.07 -9.40 -21.79
CA LEU A 163 1.50 -10.51 -21.03
C LEU A 163 2.01 -11.85 -21.56
N LYS A 164 2.59 -12.66 -20.68
CA LYS A 164 3.04 -14.03 -21.00
C LYS A 164 2.00 -15.05 -20.56
N GLN A 165 2.13 -16.27 -21.07
CA GLN A 165 1.20 -17.36 -20.80
C GLN A 165 1.22 -17.84 -19.33
N ASP A 166 2.37 -17.70 -18.65
CA ASP A 166 2.56 -18.13 -17.27
C ASP A 166 2.32 -16.98 -16.24
N GLU A 167 1.82 -15.83 -16.68
CA GLU A 167 1.62 -14.63 -15.86
C GLU A 167 0.14 -14.30 -15.78
N GLU A 168 -0.38 -13.98 -14.59
CA GLU A 168 -1.71 -13.40 -14.46
C GLU A 168 -1.68 -11.92 -14.88
N SER A 169 -2.72 -11.48 -15.57
CA SER A 169 -2.78 -10.08 -15.99
C SER A 169 -3.08 -9.17 -14.80
N GLY A 170 -2.26 -8.16 -14.56
CA GLY A 170 -2.53 -7.20 -13.48
C GLY A 170 -1.31 -6.44 -13.00
N LYS A 171 -1.48 -5.81 -11.83
CA LYS A 171 -0.48 -4.93 -11.22
C LYS A 171 0.81 -5.69 -10.86
N ALA A 172 0.70 -6.89 -10.31
CA ALA A 172 1.83 -7.73 -9.90
C ALA A 172 2.81 -8.06 -11.04
N SER A 173 2.31 -8.60 -12.15
CA SER A 173 3.12 -8.95 -13.33
C SER A 173 3.72 -7.72 -13.99
N ASN A 174 2.95 -6.64 -14.13
CA ASN A 174 3.41 -5.37 -14.68
C ASN A 174 4.53 -4.73 -13.83
N GLN A 175 4.34 -4.60 -12.52
CA GLN A 175 5.35 -3.99 -11.64
C GLN A 175 6.59 -4.87 -11.47
N THR A 176 6.44 -6.19 -11.49
CA THR A 176 7.59 -7.12 -11.52
C THR A 176 8.41 -6.95 -12.79
N TYR A 177 7.75 -6.81 -13.95
CA TYR A 177 8.43 -6.52 -15.20
C TYR A 177 9.19 -5.19 -15.13
N ALA A 178 8.54 -4.13 -14.64
CA ALA A 178 9.17 -2.81 -14.47
C ALA A 178 10.37 -2.87 -13.50
N ALA A 179 10.23 -3.51 -12.34
CA ALA A 179 11.28 -3.62 -11.34
C ALA A 179 12.48 -4.45 -11.82
N LYS A 180 12.25 -5.50 -12.63
CA LYS A 180 13.33 -6.25 -13.30
C LYS A 180 14.12 -5.36 -14.27
N ILE A 181 13.49 -4.39 -14.91
CA ILE A 181 14.22 -3.48 -15.80
C ILE A 181 14.95 -2.39 -15.00
N VAL A 182 14.34 -1.88 -13.92
CA VAL A 182 15.05 -1.01 -12.96
C VAL A 182 16.29 -1.73 -12.42
N ASP A 183 16.19 -3.02 -12.09
CA ASP A 183 17.32 -3.83 -11.65
C ASP A 183 18.44 -3.90 -12.70
N LYS A 184 18.09 -4.13 -13.97
CA LYS A 184 19.06 -4.08 -15.08
C LYS A 184 19.70 -2.70 -15.24
N TYR A 185 18.92 -1.63 -15.13
CA TYR A 185 19.42 -0.26 -15.18
C TYR A 185 20.42 0.01 -14.06
N VAL A 186 20.11 -0.43 -12.84
CA VAL A 186 20.97 -0.31 -11.66
C VAL A 186 22.29 -1.05 -11.85
N ILE A 187 22.26 -2.27 -12.41
CA ILE A 187 23.47 -3.04 -12.75
C ILE A 187 24.31 -2.29 -13.80
N ASN A 188 23.70 -1.88 -14.92
CA ASN A 188 24.41 -1.25 -16.03
C ASN A 188 25.08 0.08 -15.64
N ASN A 189 24.53 0.78 -14.65
CA ASN A 189 25.08 2.02 -14.12
C ASN A 189 25.95 1.83 -12.86
N ASN A 190 26.33 0.59 -12.52
CA ASN A 190 27.14 0.26 -11.34
C ASN A 190 26.60 0.86 -10.03
N LEU A 191 25.27 0.85 -9.86
CA LEU A 191 24.60 1.35 -8.68
C LEU A 191 24.38 0.22 -7.66
N ASP A 192 24.51 0.54 -6.37
CA ASP A 192 24.22 -0.42 -5.29
C ASP A 192 22.72 -0.45 -4.98
N ARG A 193 22.09 -1.62 -5.19
CA ARG A 193 20.68 -1.91 -4.90
C ARG A 193 20.24 -1.49 -3.49
N LYS A 194 21.14 -1.54 -2.49
CA LYS A 194 20.83 -1.14 -1.10
C LYS A 194 20.56 0.37 -0.96
N ASN A 195 21.01 1.17 -1.92
CA ASN A 195 20.78 2.61 -1.97
C ASN A 195 19.66 2.99 -2.95
N ILE A 196 18.95 2.01 -3.50
CA ILE A 196 17.84 2.21 -4.43
C ILE A 196 16.53 1.94 -3.69
N LEU A 197 15.75 2.99 -3.50
CA LEU A 197 14.39 2.89 -2.95
C LEU A 197 13.40 2.77 -4.10
N ILE A 198 12.61 1.71 -4.08
CA ILE A 198 11.48 1.50 -4.99
C ILE A 198 10.23 1.96 -4.27
N THR A 199 9.48 2.88 -4.88
CA THR A 199 8.14 3.26 -4.42
C THR A 199 7.14 2.77 -5.45
N ILE A 200 6.26 1.86 -5.06
CA ILE A 200 5.09 1.48 -5.87
C ILE A 200 3.99 2.49 -5.56
N CYS A 201 3.41 3.08 -6.59
CA CYS A 201 2.42 4.15 -6.47
C CYS A 201 1.30 3.90 -7.46
N ASP A 202 0.05 3.75 -7.00
CA ASP A 202 -1.08 3.64 -7.92
C ASP A 202 -1.23 4.93 -8.74
N ALA A 203 -1.84 4.83 -9.92
CA ALA A 203 -1.93 5.92 -10.89
C ALA A 203 -2.74 7.14 -10.40
N ASP A 204 -3.47 7.02 -9.28
CA ASP A 204 -4.25 8.08 -8.63
C ASP A 204 -3.75 8.43 -7.22
N SER A 205 -2.57 7.98 -6.83
CA SER A 205 -2.02 8.22 -5.51
C SER A 205 -1.37 9.60 -5.37
N LYS A 206 -1.86 10.39 -4.41
CA LYS A 206 -1.38 11.75 -4.13
C LYS A 206 -0.46 11.75 -2.91
N LEU A 207 0.84 11.59 -3.15
CA LEU A 207 1.84 11.58 -2.08
C LEU A 207 2.05 12.97 -1.46
N PRO A 208 2.23 13.08 -0.13
CA PRO A 208 2.48 14.37 0.51
C PRO A 208 3.84 14.94 0.12
N LYS A 209 3.96 16.27 0.17
CA LYS A 209 5.16 17.00 -0.25
C LYS A 209 6.46 16.49 0.40
N ASN A 210 6.42 16.12 1.67
CA ASN A 210 7.59 15.68 2.44
C ASN A 210 7.90 14.18 2.31
N TYR A 211 7.13 13.41 1.53
CA TYR A 211 7.19 11.94 1.48
C TYR A 211 8.61 11.40 1.28
N PHE A 212 9.27 11.76 0.17
CA PHE A 212 10.59 11.22 -0.17
C PHE A 212 11.68 11.68 0.80
N SER A 213 11.59 12.91 1.31
CA SER A 213 12.53 13.41 2.32
C SER A 213 12.38 12.67 3.63
N TYR A 214 11.14 12.43 4.06
CA TYR A 214 10.84 11.72 5.30
C TYR A 214 11.23 10.24 5.19
N LEU A 215 10.81 9.56 4.12
CA LEU A 215 11.21 8.19 3.82
C LEU A 215 12.72 8.01 3.84
N SER A 216 13.46 8.88 3.16
CA SER A 216 14.93 8.79 3.11
C SER A 216 15.56 9.01 4.48
N PHE A 217 15.01 9.94 5.26
CA PHE A 217 15.51 10.24 6.60
C PHE A 217 15.30 9.06 7.55
N GLU A 218 14.11 8.44 7.54
CA GLU A 218 13.84 7.24 8.35
C GLU A 218 14.64 6.04 7.85
N TYR A 219 14.72 5.81 6.53
CA TYR A 219 15.50 4.72 5.95
C TYR A 219 16.98 4.76 6.38
N LEU A 220 17.60 5.94 6.44
CA LEU A 220 19.01 6.06 6.86
C LEU A 220 19.22 5.81 8.36
N ARG A 221 18.21 6.08 9.18
CA ARG A 221 18.25 5.90 10.64
C ARG A 221 17.88 4.49 11.07
N ASP A 222 17.14 3.79 10.22
CA ASP A 222 16.72 2.43 10.43
C ASP A 222 17.90 1.45 10.28
N LYS A 223 18.12 0.66 11.33
CA LYS A 223 19.21 -0.32 11.42
C LYS A 223 18.94 -1.53 10.52
N ASP A 224 17.68 -1.94 10.43
CA ASP A 224 17.23 -3.12 9.69
C ASP A 224 16.52 -2.75 8.39
N ARG A 225 16.77 -1.52 7.90
CA ARG A 225 16.17 -0.92 6.70
C ARG A 225 16.11 -1.80 5.45
N LEU A 226 17.02 -2.77 5.33
CA LEU A 226 17.06 -3.70 4.20
C LEU A 226 15.91 -4.71 4.22
N PHE A 227 15.24 -4.89 5.37
CA PHE A 227 14.17 -5.86 5.59
C PHE A 227 12.83 -5.20 5.89
N HIS A 228 12.73 -3.87 5.76
CA HIS A 228 11.50 -3.14 6.06
C HIS A 228 10.79 -2.62 4.81
N PHE A 229 9.47 -2.56 4.94
CA PHE A 229 8.59 -1.79 4.07
C PHE A 229 8.20 -0.49 4.78
N TYR A 230 8.11 0.58 4.02
CA TYR A 230 7.69 1.91 4.49
C TYR A 230 6.39 2.27 3.80
N TRP A 231 5.37 2.59 4.57
CA TRP A 231 4.01 2.75 4.06
C TRP A 231 3.31 3.93 4.75
N ALA A 232 2.40 4.55 4.01
CA ALA A 232 1.52 5.61 4.50
C ALA A 232 0.07 5.11 4.41
N PRO A 233 -0.84 5.53 5.30
CA PRO A 233 -2.22 5.07 5.25
C PRO A 233 -2.86 5.48 3.93
N VAL A 234 -3.58 4.55 3.31
CA VAL A 234 -4.36 4.85 2.12
C VAL A 234 -5.66 5.52 2.55
N LEU A 235 -5.79 6.81 2.24
CA LEU A 235 -6.96 7.62 2.55
C LEU A 235 -7.79 7.84 1.30
N LEU A 236 -9.05 7.40 1.32
CA LEU A 236 -9.93 7.36 0.14
C LEU A 236 -10.66 8.70 -0.07
N TYR A 237 -9.91 9.80 -0.14
CA TYR A 237 -10.48 11.15 -0.14
C TYR A 237 -10.49 11.85 -1.51
N ASN A 238 -9.74 11.35 -2.50
CA ASN A 238 -9.54 12.04 -3.78
C ASN A 238 -10.86 12.43 -4.49
N ASN A 239 -11.83 11.52 -4.52
CA ASN A 239 -13.12 11.73 -5.18
C ASN A 239 -14.29 11.82 -4.18
N PHE A 240 -14.01 12.07 -2.90
CA PHE A 240 -14.98 11.90 -1.81
C PHE A 240 -16.32 12.59 -2.07
N TRP A 241 -16.30 13.83 -2.57
CA TRP A 241 -17.51 14.62 -2.83
C TRP A 241 -18.33 14.17 -4.04
N GLN A 242 -17.77 13.34 -4.92
CA GLN A 242 -18.45 12.82 -6.12
C GLN A 242 -19.17 11.49 -5.83
N LEU A 243 -18.94 10.89 -4.66
CA LEU A 243 -19.45 9.56 -4.32
C LEU A 243 -20.85 9.62 -3.68
N PRO A 244 -21.70 8.60 -3.91
CA PRO A 244 -22.97 8.45 -3.19
C PRO A 244 -22.77 8.39 -1.68
N PHE A 245 -23.81 8.77 -0.92
CA PHE A 245 -23.76 8.84 0.55
C PHE A 245 -23.23 7.55 1.21
N PHE A 246 -23.74 6.38 0.85
CA PHE A 246 -23.31 5.11 1.44
C PHE A 246 -21.83 4.79 1.16
N VAL A 247 -21.35 5.13 -0.04
CA VAL A 247 -19.94 4.93 -0.41
C VAL A 247 -19.04 5.88 0.40
N ARG A 248 -19.47 7.13 0.62
CA ARG A 248 -18.75 8.07 1.50
C ARG A 248 -18.68 7.57 2.93
N MET A 249 -19.78 7.06 3.49
CA MET A 249 -19.77 6.46 4.82
C MET A 249 -18.74 5.31 4.93
N GLN A 250 -18.77 4.39 3.97
CA GLN A 250 -17.81 3.28 3.93
C GLN A 250 -16.37 3.78 3.81
N ALA A 251 -16.10 4.75 2.92
CA ALA A 251 -14.77 5.33 2.73
C ALA A 251 -14.25 6.01 4.02
N THR A 252 -15.11 6.72 4.75
CA THR A 252 -14.78 7.32 6.05
C THR A 252 -14.44 6.24 7.08
N LEU A 253 -15.30 5.22 7.25
CA LEU A 253 -15.05 4.13 8.21
C LEU A 253 -13.76 3.37 7.89
N SER A 254 -13.54 3.06 6.61
CA SER A 254 -12.30 2.43 6.14
C SER A 254 -11.07 3.30 6.42
N SER A 255 -11.17 4.62 6.25
CA SER A 255 -10.05 5.53 6.49
C SER A 255 -9.71 5.65 7.98
N ILE A 256 -10.73 5.70 8.85
CA ILE A 256 -10.55 5.66 10.32
C ILE A 256 -9.82 4.38 10.73
N LEU A 257 -10.26 3.23 10.21
CA LEU A 257 -9.65 1.95 10.54
C LEU A 257 -8.19 1.86 10.04
N ARG A 258 -7.92 2.30 8.81
CA ARG A 258 -6.56 2.34 8.25
C ARG A 258 -5.62 3.26 9.02
N LEU A 259 -6.12 4.40 9.51
CA LEU A 259 -5.35 5.27 10.40
C LEU A 259 -5.06 4.60 11.73
N ALA A 260 -6.07 3.98 12.36
CA ALA A 260 -5.91 3.28 13.63
C ALA A 260 -4.84 2.18 13.56
N PHE A 261 -4.72 1.47 12.43
CA PHE A 261 -3.71 0.43 12.26
C PHE A 261 -2.26 0.94 12.25
N LEU A 262 -2.00 2.20 11.87
CA LEU A 262 -0.63 2.71 11.85
C LEU A 262 0.06 2.73 13.22
N SER A 263 -0.70 2.97 14.28
CA SER A 263 -0.17 2.90 15.65
C SER A 263 0.01 1.45 16.13
N GLN A 264 -0.61 0.47 15.45
CA GLN A 264 -0.58 -0.95 15.76
C GLN A 264 0.48 -1.67 14.90
N LYS A 265 1.76 -1.34 15.15
CA LYS A 265 2.92 -1.77 14.34
C LYS A 265 2.98 -3.27 14.02
N GLU A 266 2.54 -4.13 14.92
CA GLU A 266 2.66 -5.61 14.79
C GLU A 266 1.70 -6.22 13.75
N ASN A 267 0.59 -5.55 13.45
CA ASN A 267 -0.44 -6.04 12.51
C ASN A 267 -0.45 -5.23 11.20
N LEU A 268 0.60 -4.46 10.96
CA LEU A 268 0.63 -3.50 9.86
C LEU A 268 1.17 -4.15 8.59
N ILE A 269 0.30 -4.30 7.59
CA ILE A 269 0.66 -4.78 6.25
C ILE A 269 0.39 -3.64 5.27
N GLN A 270 1.38 -3.34 4.43
CA GLN A 270 1.28 -2.27 3.43
C GLN A 270 0.18 -2.54 2.40
N VAL A 271 -0.48 -1.48 1.92
CA VAL A 271 -1.54 -1.59 0.92
C VAL A 271 -1.39 -0.50 -0.13
N SER A 272 -1.61 -0.81 -1.41
CA SER A 272 -1.63 0.10 -2.56
C SER A 272 -0.29 0.79 -2.85
N THR A 273 0.19 1.64 -1.95
CA THR A 273 1.34 2.53 -2.19
C THR A 273 2.34 2.45 -1.04
N TYR A 274 3.52 1.91 -1.31
CA TYR A 274 4.58 1.71 -0.31
C TYR A 274 5.97 1.81 -0.95
N SER A 275 6.98 1.88 -0.10
CA SER A 275 8.38 1.89 -0.49
C SER A 275 9.16 0.77 0.18
N THR A 276 10.14 0.24 -0.54
CA THR A 276 11.16 -0.65 0.01
C THR A 276 12.46 -0.48 -0.76
N ASN A 277 13.50 -1.24 -0.44
CA ASN A 277 14.76 -1.20 -1.16
C ASN A 277 14.80 -2.28 -2.26
N LEU A 278 15.46 -1.98 -3.38
CA LEU A 278 15.58 -2.90 -4.51
C LEU A 278 16.32 -4.20 -4.15
N TRP A 279 17.22 -4.14 -3.16
CA TRP A 279 17.94 -5.33 -2.72
C TRP A 279 16.98 -6.38 -2.13
N LEU A 280 16.00 -5.97 -1.32
CA LEU A 280 14.98 -6.86 -0.75
C LEU A 280 14.12 -7.48 -1.86
N LEU A 281 13.57 -6.65 -2.75
CA LEU A 281 12.77 -7.13 -3.87
C LEU A 281 13.54 -8.13 -4.72
N LYS A 282 14.83 -7.89 -4.98
CA LYS A 282 15.65 -8.84 -5.72
C LYS A 282 15.87 -10.16 -4.96
N LYS A 283 15.97 -10.10 -3.62
CA LYS A 283 16.17 -11.29 -2.78
C LYS A 283 14.97 -12.21 -2.76
N ILE A 284 13.76 -11.65 -2.77
CA ILE A 284 12.49 -12.41 -2.85
C ILE A 284 12.06 -12.69 -4.30
N ASN A 285 12.90 -12.36 -5.29
CA ASN A 285 12.59 -12.51 -6.73
C ASN A 285 11.38 -11.70 -7.23
N PHE A 286 11.17 -10.51 -6.64
CA PHE A 286 10.07 -9.58 -6.93
C PHE A 286 8.69 -10.18 -6.58
N TRP A 287 7.60 -9.52 -6.99
CA TRP A 287 6.25 -10.01 -6.73
C TRP A 287 5.96 -11.28 -7.51
N ASP A 288 5.21 -12.19 -6.88
CA ASP A 288 4.64 -13.34 -7.57
C ASP A 288 3.65 -12.85 -8.64
N ILE A 289 3.85 -13.34 -9.85
CA ILE A 289 3.19 -12.87 -11.07
C ILE A 289 1.79 -13.46 -11.26
N ASP A 290 1.41 -14.41 -10.41
CA ASP A 290 0.16 -15.16 -10.43
C ASP A 290 -0.78 -14.79 -9.26
N ILE A 291 -0.41 -13.80 -8.44
CA ILE A 291 -1.16 -13.41 -7.24
C ILE A 291 -1.74 -12.01 -7.38
N ILE A 292 -3.07 -11.92 -7.24
CA ILE A 292 -3.84 -10.67 -7.37
C ILE A 292 -3.63 -9.70 -6.18
N PRO A 293 -3.70 -10.11 -4.90
CA PRO A 293 -3.43 -9.22 -3.76
C PRO A 293 -1.93 -9.12 -3.47
N GLU A 294 -1.17 -8.61 -4.43
CA GLU A 294 0.28 -8.61 -4.43
C GLU A 294 0.90 -7.69 -3.37
N ASP A 295 0.20 -6.60 -3.02
CA ASP A 295 0.67 -5.63 -2.02
C ASP A 295 0.87 -6.26 -0.64
N TRP A 296 -0.03 -7.18 -0.26
CA TRP A 296 0.04 -7.90 1.02
C TRP A 296 0.88 -9.15 0.88
N HIS A 297 0.76 -9.84 -0.25
CA HIS A 297 1.48 -11.08 -0.48
C HIS A 297 3.00 -10.89 -0.42
N VAL A 298 3.53 -9.81 -1.00
CA VAL A 298 4.98 -9.51 -0.96
C VAL A 298 5.54 -9.36 0.46
N PHE A 299 4.69 -9.04 1.45
CA PHE A 299 5.11 -8.99 2.86
C PHE A 299 5.38 -10.40 3.42
N PHE A 300 4.68 -11.42 2.93
CA PHE A 300 4.75 -12.80 3.41
C PHE A 300 5.66 -13.72 2.60
N GLN A 301 6.19 -13.22 1.46
CA GLN A 301 7.17 -13.92 0.63
C GLN A 301 8.55 -14.02 1.30
#